data_AF-A0A368L1K7-F1
#
_entry.id   AF-A0A368L1K7-F1
#
_cell.length_a   1.000
_cell.length_b   1.000
_cell.length_c   1.000
_cell.angle_alpha   90.00
_cell.angle_beta   90.00
_cell.angle_gamma   90.00
#
_symmetry.space_group_name_H-M   'P 1'
#
loop_
_entity.id
_entity.type
_entity.pdbx_description
1 polymer ?
#
loop_
_entity_poly.entity_id
_entity_poly.type
_entity_poly.pdbx_seq_one_letter_code
_entity_poly.pdbx_strand_id
1 'polypeptide(L)'
;MGDWKIFGYIPITLLLTLMMLNMPWGCAYLSIIILITYLLFRPQYIFHPNNMVFASYGLYVILSSTLTLILSLIEWEYVLPWGQIVFWKEMSLYLLLQVEFTFLVLFFGLRYFCSNRFFIKPIEIHEVSIRSNYTNLLYITCIALVFAFMESTAGVGEWINNYSYTYLAKREGHGLLNVIIIVLGNIAVFLLGMQTILSDRKLLLVFKAIILCIFLSIIGGIKSRFIFLLIVYFSPYLLVMKFRLSTVILFATIFFLLLYLGTLFRTEFFYASAPYFLEMLIGYFNAYQLHDYIVTSREPGLFQTVWQVFVKPLQILGQVSSDASFDISVMLTKEYFPEQWDNEKATQQWPIETELYLNYFGIYLSWIPLLIYAGFLGWIYRLAIIERNYWFLLIYVMEFQRIFSTLRGTLIPWETPIYIGQYLVIYFVCKYTIKHARVRHNASLANAE
;
A
#
# COMPACT_ATOMS: atom_id res chain seq x y z
N MET A 1 6.93 -19.42 -22.01
CA MET A 1 7.16 -19.71 -20.57
C MET A 1 6.16 -20.81 -20.24
N GLY A 2 6.65 -22.04 -20.01
CA GLY A 2 5.98 -23.26 -20.47
C GLY A 2 4.60 -23.56 -19.88
N ASP A 3 3.70 -23.99 -20.77
CA ASP A 3 2.32 -24.42 -20.49
C ASP A 3 2.26 -25.52 -19.42
N TRP A 4 3.33 -26.30 -19.24
CA TRP A 4 3.45 -27.35 -18.22
C TRP A 4 3.21 -26.85 -16.78
N LYS A 5 3.58 -25.60 -16.47
CA LYS A 5 3.35 -25.04 -15.12
C LYS A 5 1.87 -24.93 -14.80
N ILE A 6 1.05 -24.60 -15.81
CA ILE A 6 -0.39 -24.44 -15.66
C ILE A 6 -1.04 -25.82 -15.50
N PHE A 7 -0.62 -26.82 -16.30
CA PHE A 7 -1.13 -28.18 -16.21
C PHE A 7 -0.91 -28.84 -14.84
N GLY A 8 0.22 -28.59 -14.17
CA GLY A 8 0.45 -29.08 -12.81
C GLY A 8 -0.23 -28.23 -11.73
N TYR A 9 -0.32 -26.91 -11.95
CA TYR A 9 -0.89 -25.98 -10.97
C TYR A 9 -2.39 -26.18 -10.76
N ILE A 10 -3.18 -26.33 -11.83
CA ILE A 10 -4.65 -26.42 -11.72
C ILE A 10 -5.09 -27.61 -10.85
N PRO A 11 -4.62 -28.86 -11.05
CA PRO A 11 -4.98 -29.98 -10.20
C PRO A 11 -4.58 -29.79 -8.73
N ILE A 12 -3.42 -29.18 -8.47
CA ILE A 12 -2.94 -28.91 -7.11
C ILE A 12 -3.85 -27.90 -6.42
N THR A 13 -4.17 -26.78 -7.09
CA THR A 13 -5.08 -25.78 -6.54
C THR A 13 -6.45 -26.37 -6.28
N LEU A 14 -7.02 -27.13 -7.24
CA LEU A 14 -8.31 -27.81 -7.05
C LEU A 14 -8.30 -28.77 -5.86
N LEU A 15 -7.24 -29.56 -5.70
CA LEU A 15 -7.08 -30.43 -4.53
C LEU A 15 -7.05 -29.63 -3.23
N LEU A 16 -6.29 -28.53 -3.18
CA LEU A 16 -6.21 -27.67 -2.01
C LEU A 16 -7.54 -26.97 -1.71
N THR A 17 -8.29 -26.53 -2.72
CA THR A 17 -9.64 -26.00 -2.55
C THR A 17 -10.58 -27.06 -1.99
N LEU A 18 -10.51 -28.31 -2.48
CA LEU A 18 -11.29 -29.42 -1.92
C LEU A 18 -10.90 -29.72 -0.47
N MET A 19 -9.61 -29.67 -0.13
CA MET A 19 -9.16 -29.82 1.25
C MET A 19 -9.65 -28.66 2.12
N MET A 20 -9.61 -27.43 1.62
CA MET A 20 -10.13 -26.25 2.30
C MET A 20 -11.62 -26.40 2.65
N LEU A 21 -12.40 -27.03 1.78
CA LEU A 21 -13.83 -27.24 1.97
C LEU A 21 -14.18 -28.37 2.96
N ASN A 22 -13.31 -29.37 3.09
CA ASN A 22 -13.65 -30.63 3.78
C ASN A 22 -12.81 -30.90 5.04
N MET A 23 -11.68 -30.24 5.21
CA MET A 23 -10.75 -30.48 6.33
C MET A 23 -10.84 -29.34 7.36
N PRO A 24 -10.54 -29.62 8.65
CA PRO A 24 -10.34 -28.55 9.62
C PRO A 24 -9.20 -27.63 9.18
N TRP A 25 -9.23 -26.38 9.63
CA TRP A 25 -8.24 -25.35 9.26
C TRP A 25 -8.21 -25.04 7.76
N GLY A 26 -9.38 -24.81 7.15
CA GLY A 26 -9.50 -24.36 5.76
C GLY A 26 -8.52 -23.23 5.37
N CYS A 27 -8.31 -22.28 6.29
CA CYS A 27 -7.36 -21.17 6.14
C CYS A 27 -5.89 -21.59 5.88
N ALA A 28 -5.46 -22.75 6.36
CA ALA A 28 -4.11 -23.27 6.11
C ALA A 28 -3.95 -23.66 4.63
N TYR A 29 -4.96 -24.31 4.05
CA TYR A 29 -4.98 -24.66 2.63
C TYR A 29 -5.07 -23.41 1.74
N LEU A 30 -5.86 -22.41 2.13
CA LEU A 30 -5.88 -21.10 1.48
C LEU A 30 -4.48 -20.45 1.47
N SER A 31 -3.79 -20.46 2.61
CA SER A 31 -2.42 -19.95 2.71
C SER A 31 -1.46 -20.70 1.77
N ILE A 32 -1.59 -22.02 1.65
CA ILE A 32 -0.80 -22.84 0.72
C ILE A 32 -1.13 -22.47 -0.75
N ILE A 33 -2.39 -22.28 -1.10
CA ILE A 33 -2.81 -21.84 -2.44
C ILE A 33 -2.13 -20.52 -2.80
N ILE A 34 -2.18 -19.53 -1.91
CA ILE A 34 -1.56 -18.20 -2.11
C ILE A 34 -0.04 -18.34 -2.28
N LEU A 35 0.62 -19.11 -1.42
CA LEU A 35 2.06 -19.37 -1.47
C LEU A 35 2.50 -20.05 -2.77
N ILE A 36 1.85 -21.15 -3.15
CA ILE A 36 2.19 -21.91 -4.36
C ILE A 36 1.96 -21.06 -5.61
N THR A 37 0.83 -20.33 -5.66
CA THR A 37 0.53 -19.41 -6.76
C THR A 37 1.65 -18.38 -6.91
N TYR A 38 2.04 -17.74 -5.81
CA TYR A 38 3.11 -16.76 -5.84
C TYR A 38 4.46 -17.37 -6.25
N LEU A 39 4.85 -18.52 -5.68
CA LEU A 39 6.15 -19.14 -5.94
C LEU A 39 6.29 -19.62 -7.40
N LEU A 40 5.25 -20.25 -7.96
CA LEU A 40 5.27 -20.76 -9.34
C LEU A 40 5.26 -19.64 -10.39
N PHE A 41 4.53 -18.57 -10.10
CA PHE A 41 4.28 -17.43 -10.99
C PHE A 41 4.93 -16.14 -10.51
N ARG A 42 5.99 -16.22 -9.71
CA ARG A 42 6.66 -15.07 -9.12
C ARG A 42 7.17 -14.07 -10.18
N PRO A 43 6.86 -12.77 -10.05
CA PRO A 43 7.50 -11.75 -10.87
C PRO A 43 9.00 -11.65 -10.60
N GLN A 44 9.77 -11.22 -11.61
CA GLN A 44 11.22 -11.09 -11.48
C GLN A 44 11.67 -9.77 -10.83
N TYR A 45 10.84 -8.74 -10.84
CA TYR A 45 11.20 -7.38 -10.40
C TYR A 45 10.35 -6.97 -9.20
N ILE A 46 10.91 -6.23 -8.25
CA ILE A 46 10.23 -5.81 -7.00
C ILE A 46 8.95 -5.06 -7.28
N PHE A 47 9.02 -4.09 -8.18
CA PHE A 47 7.91 -3.21 -8.51
C PHE A 47 6.88 -3.82 -9.45
N HIS A 48 6.84 -5.14 -9.61
CA HIS A 48 5.68 -5.76 -10.24
C HIS A 48 4.50 -5.76 -9.24
N PRO A 49 3.28 -5.33 -9.63
CA PRO A 49 2.16 -5.14 -8.70
C PRO A 49 1.75 -6.42 -7.95
N ASN A 50 1.87 -7.60 -8.57
CA ASN A 50 1.68 -8.90 -7.89
C ASN A 50 2.51 -9.08 -6.61
N ASN A 51 3.68 -8.45 -6.50
CA ASN A 51 4.46 -8.55 -5.26
C ASN A 51 3.79 -7.80 -4.11
N MET A 52 3.12 -6.66 -4.39
CA MET A 52 2.38 -5.94 -3.37
C MET A 52 1.08 -6.66 -2.99
N VAL A 53 0.39 -7.24 -3.97
CA VAL A 53 -0.77 -8.11 -3.70
C VAL A 53 -0.34 -9.27 -2.80
N PHE A 54 0.73 -9.99 -3.16
CA PHE A 54 1.25 -11.06 -2.32
C PHE A 54 1.71 -10.58 -0.95
N ALA A 55 2.34 -9.40 -0.83
CA ALA A 55 2.72 -8.85 0.47
C ALA A 55 1.51 -8.59 1.37
N SER A 56 0.40 -8.09 0.80
CA SER A 56 -0.84 -7.85 1.54
C SER A 56 -1.46 -9.17 2.04
N TYR A 57 -1.74 -10.11 1.14
CA TYR A 57 -2.27 -11.43 1.52
C TYR A 57 -1.28 -12.24 2.39
N GLY A 58 0.02 -12.04 2.20
CA GLY A 58 1.09 -12.62 3.01
C GLY A 58 1.04 -12.18 4.47
N LEU A 59 0.74 -10.91 4.73
CA LEU A 59 0.59 -10.38 6.09
C LEU A 59 -0.78 -10.69 6.67
N TYR A 60 -1.86 -10.42 5.93
CA TYR A 60 -3.21 -10.49 6.47
C TYR A 60 -3.82 -11.90 6.47
N VAL A 61 -3.38 -12.81 5.57
CA VAL A 61 -3.86 -14.20 5.54
C VAL A 61 -2.77 -15.15 6.00
N ILE A 62 -1.63 -15.21 5.32
CA ILE A 62 -0.62 -16.26 5.56
C ILE A 62 -0.03 -16.13 6.96
N LEU A 63 0.53 -14.96 7.30
CA LEU A 63 1.15 -14.73 8.61
C LEU A 63 0.12 -14.89 9.74
N SER A 64 -1.03 -14.22 9.63
CA SER A 64 -2.08 -14.24 10.64
C SER A 64 -2.59 -15.67 10.90
N SER A 65 -3.00 -16.39 9.85
CA SER A 65 -3.53 -17.76 9.99
C SER A 65 -2.48 -18.78 10.43
N THR A 66 -1.24 -18.67 9.93
CA THR A 66 -0.15 -19.58 10.31
C THR A 66 0.23 -19.37 11.77
N LEU A 67 0.29 -18.12 12.24
CA LEU A 67 0.60 -17.82 13.63
C LEU A 67 -0.50 -18.34 14.56
N THR A 68 -1.78 -18.12 14.23
CA THR A 68 -2.91 -18.70 15.00
C THR A 68 -2.88 -20.23 15.01
N LEU A 69 -2.53 -20.89 13.90
CA LEU A 69 -2.35 -22.33 13.85
C LEU A 69 -1.23 -22.80 14.78
N ILE A 70 -0.06 -22.16 14.71
CA ILE A 70 1.09 -22.51 15.57
C ILE A 70 0.72 -22.33 17.05
N LEU A 71 0.12 -21.20 17.43
CA LEU A 71 -0.30 -20.96 18.81
C LEU A 71 -1.33 -21.98 19.29
N SER A 72 -2.27 -22.38 18.43
CA SER A 72 -3.23 -23.44 18.76
C SER A 72 -2.57 -24.80 18.93
N LEU A 73 -1.52 -25.12 18.17
CA LEU A 73 -0.82 -26.41 18.25
C LEU A 73 0.03 -26.55 19.51
N ILE A 74 0.51 -25.43 20.07
CA ILE A 74 1.29 -25.40 21.31
C ILE A 74 0.43 -25.08 22.54
N GLU A 75 -0.90 -25.05 22.39
CA GLU A 75 -1.86 -24.72 23.46
C GLU A 75 -1.50 -23.41 24.18
N TRP A 76 -1.19 -22.38 23.39
CA TRP A 76 -0.74 -21.08 23.91
C TRP A 76 -1.76 -20.44 24.85
N GLU A 77 -1.31 -20.09 26.05
CA GLU A 77 -2.09 -19.29 27.00
C GLU A 77 -1.94 -17.80 26.68
N TYR A 78 -3.05 -17.16 26.30
CA TYR A 78 -3.05 -15.75 25.92
C TYR A 78 -2.78 -14.84 27.14
N VAL A 79 -1.79 -13.95 27.02
CA VAL A 79 -1.35 -13.05 28.10
C VAL A 79 -1.93 -11.64 27.98
N LEU A 80 -2.46 -11.26 26.82
CA LEU A 80 -3.15 -9.97 26.66
C LEU A 80 -4.49 -9.95 27.41
N PRO A 81 -4.90 -8.80 28.01
CA PRO A 81 -6.11 -8.71 28.84
C PRO A 81 -7.42 -9.11 28.12
N TRP A 82 -7.45 -8.99 26.79
CA TRP A 82 -8.60 -9.33 25.95
C TRP A 82 -8.52 -10.72 25.33
N GLY A 83 -7.45 -11.49 25.59
CA GLY A 83 -7.27 -12.85 25.10
C GLY A 83 -7.20 -12.96 23.56
N GLN A 84 -7.63 -14.12 23.04
CA GLN A 84 -7.72 -14.36 21.61
C GLN A 84 -8.90 -13.61 20.98
N ILE A 85 -8.61 -12.85 19.92
CA ILE A 85 -9.63 -12.06 19.20
C ILE A 85 -9.79 -12.45 17.73
N VAL A 86 -8.97 -13.37 17.22
CA VAL A 86 -9.03 -13.86 15.82
C VAL A 86 -9.09 -15.38 15.81
N PHE A 87 -10.11 -15.94 15.15
CA PHE A 87 -10.43 -17.36 15.17
C PHE A 87 -10.41 -17.95 13.76
N TRP A 88 -9.22 -18.03 13.16
CA TRP A 88 -9.02 -18.53 11.78
C TRP A 88 -9.56 -19.94 11.51
N LYS A 89 -9.66 -20.78 12.55
CA LYS A 89 -10.22 -22.13 12.45
C LYS A 89 -11.73 -22.14 12.21
N GLU A 90 -12.43 -21.08 12.63
CA GLU A 90 -13.89 -20.99 12.70
C GLU A 90 -14.49 -20.13 11.57
N MET A 91 -13.64 -19.54 10.72
CA MET A 91 -14.06 -18.68 9.61
C MET A 91 -15.00 -19.41 8.65
N SER A 92 -15.99 -18.68 8.13
CA SER A 92 -16.95 -19.23 7.18
C SER A 92 -16.27 -19.72 5.88
N LEU A 93 -16.79 -20.80 5.31
CA LEU A 93 -16.30 -21.33 4.02
C LEU A 93 -16.45 -20.30 2.89
N TYR A 94 -17.52 -19.51 2.94
CA TYR A 94 -17.75 -18.46 1.95
C TYR A 94 -16.64 -17.42 1.97
N LEU A 95 -16.22 -16.97 3.17
CA LEU A 95 -15.08 -16.06 3.30
C LEU A 95 -13.84 -16.66 2.64
N LEU A 96 -13.47 -17.89 2.98
CA LEU A 96 -12.26 -18.52 2.47
C LEU A 96 -12.27 -18.59 0.93
N LEU A 97 -13.41 -18.97 0.34
CA LEU A 97 -13.60 -19.01 -1.11
C LEU A 97 -13.54 -17.60 -1.74
N GLN A 98 -14.11 -16.58 -1.09
CA GLN A 98 -14.07 -15.22 -1.61
C GLN A 98 -12.66 -14.65 -1.59
N VAL A 99 -11.87 -14.93 -0.56
CA VAL A 99 -10.46 -14.54 -0.44
C VAL A 99 -9.63 -15.25 -1.51
N GLU A 100 -9.81 -16.57 -1.69
CA GLU A 100 -9.18 -17.33 -2.77
C GLU A 100 -9.49 -16.70 -4.14
N PHE A 101 -10.78 -16.51 -4.43
CA PHE A 101 -11.24 -15.95 -5.69
C PHE A 101 -10.65 -14.57 -5.97
N THR A 102 -10.73 -13.66 -4.99
CA THR A 102 -10.24 -12.27 -5.12
C THR A 102 -8.74 -12.26 -5.39
N PHE A 103 -7.97 -13.05 -4.62
CA PHE A 103 -6.53 -13.17 -4.82
C PHE A 103 -6.20 -13.71 -6.21
N LEU A 104 -6.81 -14.83 -6.64
CA LEU A 104 -6.50 -15.46 -7.93
C LEU A 104 -6.85 -14.54 -9.11
N VAL A 105 -8.06 -13.95 -9.10
CA VAL A 105 -8.49 -13.04 -10.17
C VAL A 105 -7.56 -11.83 -10.27
N LEU A 106 -7.26 -11.18 -9.14
CA LEU A 106 -6.40 -10.00 -9.14
C LEU A 106 -4.96 -10.35 -9.54
N PHE A 107 -4.41 -11.44 -8.99
CA PHE A 107 -3.03 -11.87 -9.26
C PHE A 107 -2.84 -12.25 -10.73
N PHE A 108 -3.74 -13.05 -11.30
CA PHE A 108 -3.64 -13.44 -12.71
C PHE A 108 -4.05 -12.32 -13.66
N GLY A 109 -5.01 -11.47 -13.27
CA GLY A 109 -5.36 -10.25 -14.01
C GLY A 109 -4.16 -9.31 -14.15
N LEU A 110 -3.49 -8.98 -13.04
CA LEU A 110 -2.29 -8.15 -13.05
C LEU A 110 -1.15 -8.82 -13.83
N ARG A 111 -0.95 -10.13 -13.67
CA ARG A 111 0.04 -10.88 -14.45
C ARG A 111 -0.24 -10.76 -15.96
N TYR A 112 -1.49 -10.87 -16.37
CA TYR A 112 -1.91 -10.74 -17.76
C TYR A 112 -1.64 -9.32 -18.29
N PHE A 113 -2.15 -8.29 -17.61
CA PHE A 113 -2.05 -6.91 -18.07
C PHE A 113 -0.63 -6.31 -17.98
N CYS A 114 0.18 -6.77 -17.02
CA CYS A 114 1.59 -6.39 -16.88
C CYS A 114 2.56 -7.25 -17.71
N SER A 115 2.07 -8.29 -18.40
CA SER A 115 2.94 -9.16 -19.22
C SER A 115 3.51 -8.40 -20.43
N ASN A 116 4.84 -8.47 -20.59
CA ASN A 116 5.53 -7.96 -21.76
C ASN A 116 5.28 -8.85 -22.98
N ARG A 117 4.24 -8.56 -23.76
CA ARG A 117 4.09 -9.10 -25.12
C ARG A 117 4.98 -8.40 -26.14
N PHE A 118 5.51 -7.22 -25.79
CA PHE A 118 6.37 -6.41 -26.65
C PHE A 118 7.70 -6.17 -25.94
N PHE A 119 8.78 -6.77 -26.45
CA PHE A 119 10.14 -6.52 -26.00
C PHE A 119 10.53 -5.08 -26.34
N ILE A 120 10.61 -4.21 -25.33
CA ILE A 120 11.24 -2.89 -25.50
C ILE A 120 12.71 -3.04 -25.09
N LYS A 121 13.62 -2.65 -25.99
CA LYS A 121 15.07 -2.62 -25.75
C LYS A 121 15.38 -1.73 -24.51
N PRO A 122 16.44 -2.04 -23.75
CA PRO A 122 16.80 -1.25 -22.58
C PRO A 122 17.19 0.17 -23.01
N ILE A 123 16.40 1.17 -22.62
CA ILE A 123 16.86 2.57 -22.59
C ILE A 123 17.71 2.73 -21.33
N GLU A 124 18.97 3.11 -21.51
CA GLU A 124 19.88 3.37 -20.40
C GLU A 124 19.40 4.58 -19.58
N ILE A 125 19.44 4.47 -18.24
CA ILE A 125 19.00 5.54 -17.31
C ILE A 125 19.83 6.83 -17.50
N HIS A 126 21.00 6.71 -18.14
CA HIS A 126 21.98 7.78 -18.33
C HIS A 126 21.55 8.89 -19.30
N GLU A 127 20.42 8.77 -19.99
CA GLU A 127 19.91 9.78 -20.92
C GLU A 127 18.99 10.83 -20.28
N VAL A 128 19.05 11.04 -18.97
CA VAL A 128 18.14 11.96 -18.27
C VAL A 128 18.91 13.01 -17.49
N SER A 129 18.43 14.26 -17.54
CA SER A 129 18.95 15.38 -16.77
C SER A 129 17.86 15.98 -15.89
N ILE A 130 18.23 16.43 -14.69
CA ILE A 130 17.31 16.95 -13.68
C ILE A 130 17.71 18.39 -13.36
N ARG A 131 16.73 19.30 -13.34
CA ARG A 131 16.98 20.71 -12.99
C ARG A 131 17.24 20.88 -11.49
N SER A 132 18.50 20.81 -11.07
CA SER A 132 18.91 20.87 -9.66
C SER A 132 18.40 22.10 -8.89
N ASN A 133 18.35 23.28 -9.54
CA ASN A 133 17.84 24.49 -8.89
C ASN A 133 16.38 24.37 -8.49
N TYR A 134 15.56 23.74 -9.35
CA TYR A 134 14.14 23.55 -9.06
C TYR A 134 13.92 22.50 -7.96
N THR A 135 14.70 21.41 -7.95
CA THR A 135 14.67 20.42 -6.86
C THR A 135 15.09 21.05 -5.52
N ASN A 136 16.11 21.91 -5.49
CA ASN A 136 16.51 22.63 -4.29
C ASN A 136 15.44 23.63 -3.83
N LEU A 137 14.78 24.33 -4.75
CA LEU A 137 13.64 25.20 -4.43
C LEU A 137 12.51 24.39 -3.78
N LEU A 138 12.10 23.28 -4.39
CA LEU A 138 11.09 22.38 -3.82
C LEU A 138 11.47 21.87 -2.43
N TYR A 139 12.73 21.49 -2.22
CA TYR A 139 13.24 21.07 -0.91
C TYR A 139 13.03 22.15 0.16
N ILE A 140 13.43 23.39 -0.13
CA ILE A 140 13.28 24.52 0.79
C ILE A 140 11.80 24.82 1.03
N THR A 141 10.99 24.84 -0.04
CA THR A 141 9.53 25.05 0.05
C THR A 141 8.86 23.99 0.91
N CYS A 142 9.23 22.71 0.78
CA CYS A 142 8.64 21.64 1.60
C CYS A 142 8.96 21.84 3.08
N ILE A 143 10.21 22.18 3.42
CA ILE A 143 10.59 22.46 4.82
C ILE A 143 9.80 23.67 5.35
N ALA A 144 9.74 24.76 4.58
CA ALA A 144 8.99 25.95 4.98
C ALA A 144 7.50 25.65 5.20
N LEU A 145 6.88 24.85 4.32
CA LEU A 145 5.48 24.46 4.47
C LEU A 145 5.25 23.53 5.68
N VAL A 146 6.20 22.64 6.00
CA VAL A 146 6.13 21.82 7.22
C VAL A 146 6.11 22.72 8.45
N PHE A 147 7.02 23.69 8.54
CA PHE A 147 7.03 24.65 9.65
C PHE A 147 5.76 25.51 9.68
N ALA A 148 5.28 25.98 8.53
CA ALA A 148 4.03 26.73 8.45
C ALA A 148 2.82 25.90 8.94
N PHE A 149 2.77 24.62 8.59
CA PHE A 149 1.73 23.70 9.08
C PHE A 149 1.85 23.45 10.59
N MET A 150 3.06 23.28 11.11
CA MET A 150 3.28 23.10 12.54
C MET A 150 2.81 24.33 13.32
N GLU A 151 3.14 25.53 12.83
CA GLU A 151 2.76 26.79 13.45
C GLU A 151 1.26 27.07 13.35
N SER A 152 0.63 26.77 12.21
CA SER A 152 -0.81 26.99 12.03
C SER A 152 -1.69 26.03 12.84
N THR A 153 -1.16 24.88 13.25
CA THR A 153 -1.90 23.85 14.00
C THR A 153 -1.75 24.01 15.50
N ALA A 154 -0.52 23.89 16.02
CA ALA A 154 -0.27 23.79 17.46
C ALA A 154 1.00 24.52 17.95
N GLY A 155 1.80 25.05 17.03
CA GLY A 155 3.13 25.59 17.32
C GLY A 155 4.21 24.51 17.29
N VAL A 156 5.42 24.89 16.89
CA VAL A 156 6.56 23.95 16.76
C VAL A 156 6.92 23.24 18.08
N GLY A 157 6.84 23.96 19.21
CA GLY A 157 7.17 23.40 20.52
C GLY A 157 6.26 22.23 20.93
N GLU A 158 4.97 22.35 20.64
CA GLU A 158 3.97 21.32 20.98
C GLU A 158 4.14 20.06 20.14
N TRP A 159 4.49 20.22 18.85
CA TRP A 159 4.83 19.11 17.96
C TRP A 159 6.04 18.29 18.43
N ILE A 160 7.01 18.92 19.08
CA ILE A 160 8.24 18.28 19.56
C ILE A 160 8.00 17.64 20.93
N ASN A 161 7.36 18.36 21.84
CA ASN A 161 7.23 17.93 23.24
C ASN A 161 6.03 17.01 23.48
N ASN A 162 4.99 17.08 22.65
CA ASN A 162 3.76 16.30 22.80
C ASN A 162 3.28 15.74 21.46
N TYR A 163 4.16 15.01 20.76
CA TYR A 163 3.92 14.51 19.41
C TYR A 163 2.62 13.71 19.28
N SER A 164 2.42 12.68 20.12
CA SER A 164 1.30 11.73 19.98
C SER A 164 -0.05 12.42 20.08
N TYR A 165 -0.23 13.29 21.08
CA TYR A 165 -1.47 14.05 21.25
C TYR A 165 -1.68 15.07 20.13
N THR A 166 -0.64 15.81 19.77
CA THR A 166 -0.70 16.84 18.71
C THR A 166 -1.03 16.23 17.35
N TYR A 167 -0.45 15.07 17.06
CA TYR A 167 -0.73 14.28 15.87
C TYR A 167 -2.20 13.89 15.75
N LEU A 168 -2.81 13.44 16.85
CA LEU A 168 -4.17 12.90 16.85
C LEU A 168 -5.23 14.00 16.94
N ALA A 169 -5.04 15.01 17.78
CA ALA A 169 -6.11 15.94 18.17
C ALA A 169 -6.01 17.34 17.54
N LYS A 170 -4.81 17.84 17.19
CA LYS A 170 -4.61 19.26 16.86
C LYS A 170 -4.46 19.57 15.37
N ARG A 171 -4.81 18.64 14.48
CA ARG A 171 -4.62 18.77 13.03
C ARG A 171 -5.85 19.17 12.23
N GLU A 172 -7.00 19.20 12.88
CA GLU A 172 -8.27 19.40 12.20
C GLU A 172 -8.31 20.76 11.47
N GLY A 173 -9.08 20.83 10.39
CA GLY A 173 -9.24 22.04 9.57
C GLY A 173 -8.10 22.34 8.58
N HIS A 174 -6.94 21.68 8.67
CA HIS A 174 -5.76 21.98 7.83
C HIS A 174 -5.50 20.97 6.70
N GLY A 175 -6.54 20.26 6.26
CA GLY A 175 -6.43 19.16 5.29
C GLY A 175 -5.81 19.57 3.95
N LEU A 176 -6.18 20.72 3.39
CA LEU A 176 -5.65 21.18 2.10
C LEU A 176 -4.14 21.47 2.17
N LEU A 177 -3.67 22.12 3.23
CA LEU A 177 -2.25 22.39 3.43
C LEU A 177 -1.47 21.07 3.55
N ASN A 178 -2.00 20.10 4.31
CA ASN A 178 -1.41 18.77 4.42
C ASN A 178 -1.33 18.06 3.05
N VAL A 179 -2.40 18.12 2.25
CA VAL A 179 -2.42 17.57 0.88
C VAL A 179 -1.34 18.18 0.00
N ILE A 180 -1.18 19.52 0.03
CA ILE A 180 -0.14 20.21 -0.75
C ILE A 180 1.25 19.75 -0.32
N ILE A 181 1.51 19.66 0.99
CA ILE A 181 2.80 19.19 1.51
C ILE A 181 3.08 17.75 1.10
N ILE A 182 2.07 16.88 1.14
CA ILE A 182 2.21 15.47 0.73
C ILE A 182 2.63 15.38 -0.74
N VAL A 183 1.96 16.11 -1.63
CA VAL A 183 2.25 16.09 -3.08
C VAL A 183 3.63 16.63 -3.37
N LEU A 184 3.92 17.85 -2.90
CA LEU A 184 5.21 18.50 -3.16
C LEU A 184 6.36 17.72 -2.51
N GLY A 185 6.13 17.18 -1.31
CA GLY A 185 7.09 16.33 -0.59
C GLY A 185 7.40 15.04 -1.35
N ASN A 186 6.39 14.34 -1.86
CA ASN A 186 6.59 13.15 -2.69
C ASN A 186 7.42 13.48 -3.94
N ILE A 187 7.10 14.58 -4.63
CA ILE A 187 7.83 15.04 -5.82
C ILE A 187 9.29 15.36 -5.47
N ALA A 188 9.53 16.14 -4.41
CA ALA A 188 10.86 16.54 -3.98
C ALA A 188 11.73 15.33 -3.63
N VAL A 189 11.19 14.39 -2.84
CA VAL A 189 11.88 13.15 -2.44
C VAL A 189 12.17 12.27 -3.67
N PHE A 190 11.22 12.12 -4.59
CA PHE A 190 11.44 11.39 -5.83
C PHE A 190 12.54 11.99 -6.71
N LEU A 191 12.52 13.31 -6.90
CA LEU A 191 13.52 14.03 -7.69
C LEU A 191 14.92 13.94 -7.05
N LEU A 192 15.02 13.98 -5.72
CA LEU A 192 16.27 13.73 -4.99
C LEU A 192 16.77 12.29 -5.21
N GLY A 193 15.87 11.31 -5.23
CA GLY A 193 16.19 9.92 -5.55
C GLY A 193 16.79 9.79 -6.95
N MET A 194 16.15 10.40 -7.93
CA MET A 194 16.63 10.45 -9.32
C MET A 194 17.98 11.17 -9.44
N GLN A 195 18.19 12.29 -8.74
CA GLN A 195 19.48 13.00 -8.72
C GLN A 195 20.60 12.18 -8.10
N THR A 196 20.29 11.40 -7.05
CA THR A 196 21.27 10.56 -6.37
C THR A 196 21.83 9.48 -7.31
N ILE A 197 21.01 8.93 -8.21
CA ILE A 197 21.48 7.96 -9.21
C ILE A 197 22.45 8.60 -10.20
N LEU A 198 22.14 9.82 -10.64
CA LEU A 198 22.84 10.50 -11.73
C LEU A 198 24.08 11.28 -11.28
N SER A 199 24.27 11.47 -9.97
CA SER A 199 25.31 12.32 -9.40
C SER A 199 26.42 11.52 -8.73
N ASP A 200 27.64 12.02 -8.81
CA ASP A 200 28.79 11.48 -8.06
C ASP A 200 28.69 11.81 -6.55
N ARG A 201 27.98 12.88 -6.19
CA ARG A 201 27.84 13.35 -4.79
C ARG A 201 26.68 12.66 -4.05
N LYS A 202 26.69 11.33 -4.05
CA LYS A 202 25.58 10.51 -3.52
C LYS A 202 25.31 10.78 -2.04
N LEU A 203 26.35 10.84 -1.21
CA LEU A 203 26.22 10.97 0.25
C LEU A 203 25.50 12.27 0.66
N LEU A 204 25.80 13.39 0.01
CA LEU A 204 25.14 14.68 0.28
C LEU A 204 23.64 14.63 -0.08
N LEU A 205 23.29 14.02 -1.20
CA LEU A 205 21.90 13.89 -1.65
C LEU A 205 21.11 12.93 -0.76
N VAL A 206 21.74 11.83 -0.31
CA VAL A 206 21.17 10.91 0.69
C VAL A 206 20.89 11.67 1.99
N PHE A 207 21.85 12.45 2.49
CA PHE A 207 21.66 13.23 3.71
C PHE A 207 20.51 14.24 3.59
N LYS A 208 20.44 15.00 2.48
CA LYS A 208 19.32 15.88 2.18
C LYS A 208 17.98 15.14 2.17
N ALA A 209 17.92 13.98 1.50
CA ALA A 209 16.71 13.20 1.41
C ALA A 209 16.25 12.68 2.78
N ILE A 210 17.17 12.20 3.62
CA ILE A 210 16.86 11.73 4.98
C ILE A 210 16.27 12.87 5.81
N ILE A 211 16.89 14.05 5.82
CA ILE A 211 16.37 15.22 6.53
C ILE A 211 14.95 15.56 6.08
N LEU A 212 14.74 15.65 4.76
CA LEU A 212 13.41 15.96 4.23
C LEU A 212 12.38 14.89 4.61
N CYS A 213 12.75 13.61 4.54
CA CYS A 213 11.88 12.51 4.94
C CYS A 213 11.48 12.61 6.41
N ILE A 214 12.40 12.96 7.31
CA ILE A 214 12.10 13.15 8.74
C ILE A 214 11.06 14.27 8.92
N PHE A 215 11.32 15.46 8.37
CA PHE A 215 10.39 16.60 8.50
C PHE A 215 9.00 16.30 7.93
N LEU A 216 8.92 15.70 6.74
CA LEU A 216 7.64 15.31 6.14
C LEU A 216 6.93 14.20 6.93
N SER A 217 7.68 13.32 7.61
CA SER A 217 7.10 12.20 8.36
C SER A 217 6.58 12.62 9.73
N ILE A 218 7.12 13.66 10.35
CA ILE A 218 6.56 14.23 11.59
C ILE A 218 5.11 14.63 11.35
N ILE A 219 4.84 15.40 10.29
CA ILE A 219 3.48 15.82 9.95
C ILE A 219 2.63 14.72 9.28
N GLY A 220 3.23 13.65 8.76
CA GLY A 220 2.51 12.59 8.05
C GLY A 220 2.32 11.29 8.82
N GLY A 221 2.92 11.18 10.01
CA GLY A 221 2.90 9.99 10.86
C GLY A 221 4.19 9.21 10.70
N ILE A 222 5.06 9.25 11.71
CA ILE A 222 6.45 8.78 11.60
C ILE A 222 6.52 7.30 11.16
N LYS A 223 5.65 6.44 11.71
CA LYS A 223 5.68 4.98 11.49
C LYS A 223 5.51 4.58 10.02
N SER A 224 4.52 5.11 9.32
CA SER A 224 4.17 4.71 7.95
C SER A 224 4.74 5.66 6.89
N ARG A 225 4.71 6.97 7.16
CA ARG A 225 5.10 7.99 6.16
C ARG A 225 6.59 7.95 5.86
N PHE A 226 7.43 7.67 6.85
CA PHE A 226 8.88 7.59 6.63
C PHE A 226 9.22 6.44 5.69
N ILE A 227 8.66 5.25 5.92
CA ILE A 227 8.84 4.08 5.06
C ILE A 227 8.33 4.37 3.63
N PHE A 228 7.15 4.98 3.51
CA PHE A 228 6.58 5.40 2.23
C PHE A 228 7.56 6.29 1.44
N LEU A 229 8.12 7.32 2.10
CA LEU A 229 9.03 8.28 1.46
C LEU A 229 10.37 7.65 1.10
N LEU A 230 10.87 6.70 1.89
CA LEU A 230 12.06 5.93 1.53
C LEU A 230 11.83 5.09 0.27
N ILE A 231 10.67 4.44 0.13
CA ILE A 231 10.33 3.70 -1.10
C ILE A 231 10.26 4.66 -2.30
N VAL A 232 9.70 5.86 -2.13
CA VAL A 232 9.67 6.89 -3.18
C VAL A 232 11.08 7.33 -3.56
N TYR A 233 11.94 7.61 -2.59
CA TYR A 233 13.34 7.99 -2.82
C TYR A 233 14.13 6.90 -3.55
N PHE A 234 14.01 5.66 -3.09
CA PHE A 234 14.71 4.52 -3.69
C PHE A 234 14.04 3.97 -4.95
N SER A 235 12.86 4.47 -5.32
CA SER A 235 12.10 3.95 -6.47
C SER A 235 12.90 3.85 -7.77
N PRO A 236 13.80 4.80 -8.11
CA PRO A 236 14.60 4.68 -9.33
C PRO A 236 15.58 3.49 -9.28
N TYR A 237 16.09 3.11 -8.10
CA TYR A 237 16.94 1.93 -7.90
C TYR A 237 16.10 0.64 -7.87
N LEU A 238 14.96 0.67 -7.18
CA LEU A 238 14.07 -0.49 -7.01
C LEU A 238 13.47 -0.96 -8.34
N LEU A 239 13.33 -0.06 -9.32
CA LEU A 239 12.84 -0.36 -10.66
C LEU A 239 13.63 -1.46 -11.38
N VAL A 240 14.96 -1.47 -11.20
CA VAL A 240 15.85 -2.45 -11.87
C VAL A 240 16.20 -3.64 -10.99
N MET A 241 15.86 -3.59 -9.69
CA MET A 241 16.28 -4.61 -8.75
C MET A 241 15.44 -5.89 -8.93
N LYS A 242 16.16 -6.99 -9.18
CA LYS A 242 15.56 -8.32 -9.30
C LYS A 242 15.15 -8.84 -7.93
N PHE A 243 13.98 -9.45 -7.86
CA PHE A 243 13.41 -10.06 -6.68
C PHE A 243 14.05 -11.44 -6.43
N ARG A 244 15.14 -11.45 -5.65
CA ARG A 244 15.78 -12.68 -5.15
C ARG A 244 15.21 -13.04 -3.78
N LEU A 245 15.23 -14.32 -3.41
CA LEU A 245 14.75 -14.77 -2.10
C LEU A 245 15.48 -14.08 -0.94
N SER A 246 16.79 -13.87 -1.05
CA SER A 246 17.57 -13.12 -0.05
C SER A 246 17.07 -11.69 0.14
N THR A 247 16.66 -11.02 -0.94
CA THR A 247 16.06 -9.69 -0.89
C THR A 247 14.71 -9.71 -0.18
N VAL A 248 13.90 -10.75 -0.39
CA VAL A 248 12.61 -10.93 0.31
C VAL A 248 12.83 -11.06 1.81
N ILE A 249 13.76 -11.94 2.20
CA ILE A 249 14.10 -12.16 3.62
C ILE A 249 14.59 -10.86 4.24
N LEU A 250 15.52 -10.16 3.59
CA LEU A 250 16.03 -8.87 4.07
C LEU A 250 14.90 -7.85 4.28
N PHE A 251 14.02 -7.67 3.28
CA PHE A 251 12.90 -6.74 3.40
C PHE A 251 11.89 -7.15 4.47
N ALA A 252 11.60 -8.44 4.61
CA ALA A 252 10.74 -8.95 5.68
C ALA A 252 11.36 -8.66 7.05
N THR A 253 12.65 -8.95 7.26
CA THR A 253 13.35 -8.67 8.51
C THR A 253 13.34 -7.18 8.84
N ILE A 254 13.68 -6.31 7.88
CA ILE A 254 13.64 -4.85 8.07
C ILE A 254 12.21 -4.39 8.39
N PHE A 255 11.21 -4.89 7.67
CA PHE A 255 9.81 -4.55 7.90
C PHE A 255 9.36 -4.92 9.32
N PHE A 256 9.61 -6.15 9.78
CA PHE A 256 9.23 -6.56 11.14
C PHE A 256 10.00 -5.82 12.23
N LEU A 257 11.28 -5.51 12.01
CA LEU A 257 12.07 -4.70 12.92
C LEU A 257 11.49 -3.27 13.04
N LEU A 258 11.14 -2.64 11.92
CA LEU A 258 10.50 -1.32 11.91
C LEU A 258 9.08 -1.37 12.50
N LEU A 259 8.33 -2.44 12.24
CA LEU A 259 7.01 -2.65 12.81
C LEU A 259 7.09 -2.79 14.33
N TYR A 260 8.05 -3.57 14.84
CA TYR A 260 8.31 -3.75 16.26
C TYR A 260 8.69 -2.43 16.93
N LEU A 261 9.76 -1.78 16.46
CA LEU A 261 10.23 -0.51 17.02
C LEU A 261 9.14 0.58 16.97
N GLY A 262 8.46 0.73 15.82
CA GLY A 262 7.38 1.70 15.67
C GLY A 262 6.15 1.39 16.52
N THR A 263 5.95 0.14 16.93
CA THR A 263 4.89 -0.24 17.88
C THR A 263 5.31 0.09 19.31
N LEU A 264 6.54 -0.25 19.72
CA LEU A 264 7.07 0.09 21.05
C LEU A 264 6.97 1.58 21.37
N PHE A 265 7.40 2.45 20.45
CA PHE A 265 7.33 3.89 20.66
C PHE A 265 5.90 4.42 20.75
N ARG A 266 4.96 3.85 19.99
CA ARG A 266 3.57 4.29 19.98
C ARG A 266 2.81 3.88 21.25
N THR A 267 3.16 2.73 21.81
CA THR A 267 2.40 2.09 22.89
C THR A 267 3.11 2.21 24.23
N GLU A 268 4.03 3.15 24.37
CA GLU A 268 4.79 3.39 25.60
C GLU A 268 5.39 2.08 26.17
N PHE A 269 5.97 1.26 25.28
CA PHE A 269 6.58 -0.03 25.62
C PHE A 269 5.62 -1.12 26.12
N PHE A 270 4.29 -0.97 26.02
CA PHE A 270 3.32 -2.00 26.38
C PHE A 270 3.58 -3.36 25.71
N TYR A 271 3.99 -3.38 24.44
CA TYR A 271 4.33 -4.61 23.69
C TYR A 271 5.83 -4.96 23.71
N ALA A 272 6.54 -4.66 24.80
CA ALA A 272 7.99 -4.89 24.91
C ALA A 272 8.40 -6.37 25.02
N SER A 273 7.50 -7.25 25.46
CA SER A 273 7.79 -8.68 25.58
C SER A 273 7.41 -9.42 24.28
N ALA A 274 8.14 -10.49 23.96
CA ALA A 274 7.85 -11.30 22.79
C ALA A 274 6.42 -11.90 22.80
N PRO A 275 5.89 -12.42 23.93
CA PRO A 275 4.49 -12.87 24.02
C PRO A 275 3.47 -11.79 23.64
N TYR A 276 3.60 -10.59 24.22
CA TYR A 276 2.69 -9.47 23.97
C TYR A 276 2.75 -9.04 22.51
N PHE A 277 3.96 -8.98 21.92
CA PHE A 277 4.11 -8.60 20.53
C PHE A 277 3.53 -9.64 19.56
N LEU A 278 3.70 -10.94 19.84
CA LEU A 278 3.13 -12.01 19.02
C LEU A 278 1.60 -11.98 19.02
N GLU A 279 0.97 -11.82 20.18
CA GLU A 279 -0.49 -11.72 20.26
C GLU A 279 -1.01 -10.43 19.61
N MET A 280 -0.27 -9.32 19.75
CA MET A 280 -0.58 -8.07 19.05
C MET A 280 -0.53 -8.23 17.54
N LEU A 281 0.44 -8.98 16.99
CA LEU A 281 0.51 -9.23 15.54
C LEU A 281 -0.74 -9.94 15.02
N ILE A 282 -1.28 -10.92 15.76
CA ILE A 282 -2.53 -11.59 15.39
C ILE A 282 -3.69 -10.59 15.37
N GLY A 283 -3.83 -9.81 16.44
CA GLY A 283 -4.87 -8.80 16.56
C GLY A 283 -4.76 -7.67 15.54
N TYR A 284 -3.54 -7.29 15.14
CA TYR A 284 -3.29 -6.23 14.18
C TYR A 284 -3.69 -6.62 12.74
N PHE A 285 -3.62 -7.92 12.41
CA PHE A 285 -3.99 -8.47 11.11
C PHE A 285 -5.35 -9.19 11.18
N ASN A 286 -6.37 -8.54 11.77
CA ASN A 286 -7.71 -9.08 12.00
C ASN A 286 -8.75 -8.78 10.88
N ALA A 287 -8.36 -8.10 9.80
CA ALA A 287 -9.29 -7.61 8.77
C ALA A 287 -10.25 -8.69 8.23
N TYR A 288 -9.78 -9.94 8.07
CA TYR A 288 -10.64 -11.03 7.59
C TYR A 288 -11.61 -11.55 8.65
N GLN A 289 -11.30 -11.48 9.95
CA GLN A 289 -12.28 -11.75 11.00
C GLN A 289 -13.46 -10.77 10.93
N LEU A 290 -13.14 -9.49 10.66
CA LEU A 290 -14.15 -8.47 10.48
C LEU A 290 -15.01 -8.76 9.25
N HIS A 291 -14.39 -9.13 8.11
CA HIS A 291 -15.15 -9.53 6.92
C HIS A 291 -16.08 -10.73 7.17
N ASP A 292 -15.66 -11.69 8.01
CA ASP A 292 -16.50 -12.84 8.36
C ASP A 292 -17.79 -12.42 9.08
N TYR A 293 -17.73 -11.38 9.93
CA TYR A 293 -18.93 -10.80 10.53
C TYR A 293 -19.90 -10.27 9.48
N ILE A 294 -19.41 -9.69 8.38
CA ILE A 294 -20.27 -9.20 7.30
C ILE A 294 -20.90 -10.35 6.54
N VAL A 295 -20.11 -11.34 6.17
CA VAL A 295 -20.59 -12.54 5.44
C VAL A 295 -21.65 -13.29 6.23
N THR A 296 -21.50 -13.36 7.56
CA THR A 296 -22.42 -14.12 8.43
C THR A 296 -23.65 -13.32 8.87
N SER A 297 -23.59 -11.99 8.85
CA SER A 297 -24.71 -11.13 9.32
C SER A 297 -25.50 -10.45 8.19
N ARG A 298 -25.00 -10.44 6.96
CA ARG A 298 -25.61 -9.72 5.84
C ARG A 298 -25.62 -10.56 4.57
N GLU A 299 -26.66 -10.35 3.76
CA GLU A 299 -26.73 -10.86 2.40
C GLU A 299 -25.84 -10.03 1.44
N PRO A 300 -25.27 -10.66 0.40
CA PRO A 300 -24.47 -9.94 -0.60
C PRO A 300 -25.32 -8.93 -1.38
N GLY A 301 -24.73 -7.78 -1.71
CA GLY A 301 -25.45 -6.64 -2.26
C GLY A 301 -24.89 -6.08 -3.56
N LEU A 302 -25.62 -5.13 -4.15
CA LEU A 302 -25.20 -4.37 -5.32
C LEU A 302 -25.28 -2.86 -5.02
N PHE A 303 -24.20 -2.13 -5.29
CA PHE A 303 -24.09 -0.67 -5.16
C PHE A 303 -24.50 -0.08 -3.80
N GLN A 304 -24.40 -0.82 -2.70
CA GLN A 304 -24.81 -0.35 -1.37
C GLN A 304 -23.98 0.85 -0.88
N THR A 305 -22.69 0.91 -1.21
CA THR A 305 -21.76 1.90 -0.68
C THR A 305 -20.96 2.65 -1.76
N VAL A 306 -21.15 2.34 -3.05
CA VAL A 306 -20.42 3.02 -4.15
C VAL A 306 -20.61 4.54 -4.14
N TRP A 307 -21.78 5.03 -3.73
CA TRP A 307 -22.09 6.47 -3.66
C TRP A 307 -21.30 7.21 -2.56
N GLN A 308 -20.70 6.51 -1.60
CA GLN A 308 -19.98 7.12 -0.47
C GLN A 308 -18.78 7.95 -0.90
N VAL A 309 -18.21 7.67 -2.08
CA VAL A 309 -17.13 8.47 -2.70
C VAL A 309 -17.48 9.97 -2.82
N PHE A 310 -18.77 10.30 -2.90
CA PHE A 310 -19.27 11.67 -3.04
C PHE A 310 -19.60 12.34 -1.71
N VAL A 311 -19.62 11.62 -0.59
CA VAL A 311 -20.11 12.14 0.70
C VAL A 311 -19.22 13.26 1.23
N LYS A 312 -17.89 13.07 1.26
CA LYS A 312 -16.96 14.13 1.72
C LYS A 312 -17.05 15.40 0.87
N PRO A 313 -17.03 15.33 -0.47
CA PRO A 313 -17.33 16.49 -1.32
C PRO A 313 -18.66 17.18 -0.96
N LEU A 314 -19.73 16.42 -0.76
CA LEU A 314 -21.05 16.97 -0.39
C LEU A 314 -21.08 17.55 1.03
N GLN A 315 -20.32 16.99 1.97
CA GLN A 315 -20.13 17.55 3.32
C GLN A 315 -19.45 18.92 3.26
N ILE A 316 -18.42 19.09 2.41
CA ILE A 316 -17.73 20.37 2.21
C ILE A 316 -18.70 21.43 1.64
N LEU A 317 -19.61 21.01 0.76
CA LEU A 317 -20.65 21.88 0.19
C LEU A 317 -21.85 22.12 1.15
N GLY A 318 -21.83 21.55 2.36
CA GLY A 318 -22.90 21.67 3.34
C GLY A 318 -24.20 20.94 2.95
N GLN A 319 -24.15 20.02 1.97
CA GLN A 319 -25.30 19.28 1.47
C GLN A 319 -25.60 18.01 2.28
N VAL A 320 -24.61 17.52 3.03
CA VAL A 320 -24.69 16.27 3.81
C VAL A 320 -24.16 16.55 5.22
N SER A 321 -24.74 15.88 6.23
CA SER A 321 -24.32 16.03 7.63
C SER A 321 -22.85 15.68 7.82
N SER A 322 -22.19 16.36 8.77
CA SER A 322 -20.80 16.08 9.15
C SER A 322 -20.59 14.66 9.67
N ASP A 323 -21.65 14.03 10.19
CA ASP A 323 -21.63 12.67 10.70
C ASP A 323 -21.96 11.60 9.63
N ALA A 324 -22.24 11.97 8.38
CA ALA A 324 -22.50 10.96 7.35
C ALA A 324 -21.27 10.06 7.09
N SER A 325 -21.52 8.77 6.92
CA SER A 325 -20.50 7.77 6.59
C SER A 325 -19.99 7.99 5.17
N PHE A 326 -18.71 8.35 5.06
CA PHE A 326 -18.07 8.67 3.78
C PHE A 326 -17.23 7.53 3.20
N ASP A 327 -17.08 6.44 3.94
CA ASP A 327 -16.54 5.18 3.46
C ASP A 327 -17.10 3.98 4.25
N ILE A 328 -16.78 2.78 3.77
CA ILE A 328 -17.21 1.51 4.37
C ILE A 328 -16.63 1.35 5.78
N SER A 329 -15.40 1.80 5.99
CA SER A 329 -14.72 1.68 7.29
C SER A 329 -15.46 2.47 8.38
N VAL A 330 -15.88 3.70 8.10
CA VAL A 330 -16.69 4.52 9.00
C VAL A 330 -18.07 3.90 9.19
N MET A 331 -18.73 3.49 8.10
CA MET A 331 -20.06 2.90 8.17
C MET A 331 -20.09 1.66 9.08
N LEU A 332 -19.20 0.71 8.86
CA LEU A 332 -19.17 -0.54 9.62
C LEU A 332 -18.58 -0.34 11.02
N THR A 333 -17.68 0.61 11.23
CA THR A 333 -17.21 0.92 12.59
C THR A 333 -18.34 1.50 13.43
N LYS A 334 -19.16 2.40 12.89
CA LYS A 334 -20.33 2.93 13.60
C LYS A 334 -21.33 1.85 14.01
N GLU A 335 -21.43 0.80 13.20
CA GLU A 335 -22.38 -0.28 13.42
C GLU A 335 -21.86 -1.33 14.41
N TYR A 336 -20.63 -1.82 14.23
CA TYR A 336 -20.10 -2.94 15.01
C TYR A 336 -19.22 -2.48 16.19
N PHE A 337 -18.67 -1.27 16.14
CA PHE A 337 -17.76 -0.71 17.15
C PHE A 337 -18.08 0.77 17.43
N PRO A 338 -19.34 1.12 17.80
CA PRO A 338 -19.77 2.51 17.94
C PRO A 338 -18.90 3.30 18.92
N GLU A 339 -18.48 2.69 20.03
CA GLU A 339 -17.63 3.32 21.03
C GLU A 339 -16.30 3.83 20.45
N GLN A 340 -15.71 3.13 19.48
CA GLN A 340 -14.46 3.56 18.84
C GLN A 340 -14.66 4.79 17.96
N TRP A 341 -15.80 4.87 17.27
CA TRP A 341 -16.11 6.04 16.46
C TRP A 341 -16.55 7.23 17.32
N ASP A 342 -17.41 7.00 18.29
CA ASP A 342 -18.03 8.05 19.09
C ASP A 342 -17.02 8.68 20.04
N ASN A 343 -16.18 7.87 20.69
CA ASN A 343 -15.20 8.35 21.66
C ASN A 343 -13.86 8.75 21.03
N GLU A 344 -13.37 8.00 20.05
CA GLU A 344 -11.99 8.15 19.53
C GLU A 344 -11.92 8.62 18.06
N LYS A 345 -13.04 8.65 17.34
CA LYS A 345 -13.09 8.85 15.87
C LYS A 345 -12.17 7.89 15.12
N ALA A 346 -11.94 6.71 15.70
CA ALA A 346 -11.15 5.65 15.11
C ALA A 346 -12.01 4.79 14.17
N THR A 347 -11.37 4.16 13.18
CA THR A 347 -12.03 3.25 12.23
C THR A 347 -11.34 1.90 12.20
N GLN A 348 -12.13 0.83 12.15
CA GLN A 348 -11.64 -0.50 11.83
C GLN A 348 -11.29 -0.60 10.33
N GLN A 349 -10.36 -1.51 10.01
CA GLN A 349 -9.87 -1.72 8.65
C GLN A 349 -10.48 -2.99 8.06
N TRP A 350 -11.22 -2.83 6.97
CA TRP A 350 -11.92 -3.90 6.29
C TRP A 350 -11.18 -4.27 5.01
N PRO A 351 -11.12 -5.55 4.62
CA PRO A 351 -10.46 -5.96 3.40
C PRO A 351 -11.32 -5.62 2.18
N ILE A 352 -10.71 -5.60 0.99
CA ILE A 352 -11.41 -5.32 -0.27
C ILE A 352 -12.60 -6.27 -0.50
N GLU A 353 -12.51 -7.50 -0.01
CA GLU A 353 -13.58 -8.49 -0.05
C GLU A 353 -14.90 -7.97 0.56
N THR A 354 -14.83 -7.08 1.55
CA THR A 354 -16.02 -6.45 2.15
C THR A 354 -16.69 -5.50 1.17
N GLU A 355 -15.95 -4.64 0.47
CA GLU A 355 -16.51 -3.78 -0.57
C GLU A 355 -17.11 -4.61 -1.71
N LEU A 356 -16.39 -5.65 -2.12
CA LEU A 356 -16.78 -6.59 -3.16
C LEU A 356 -18.09 -7.33 -2.79
N TYR A 357 -18.24 -7.70 -1.52
CA TYR A 357 -19.44 -8.34 -1.00
C TYR A 357 -20.66 -7.41 -1.02
N LEU A 358 -20.49 -6.17 -0.57
CA LEU A 358 -21.59 -5.21 -0.44
C LEU A 358 -21.98 -4.55 -1.77
N ASN A 359 -21.07 -4.50 -2.75
CA ASN A 359 -21.30 -3.75 -3.99
C ASN A 359 -21.32 -4.58 -5.28
N TYR A 360 -20.83 -5.82 -5.25
CA TYR A 360 -20.65 -6.65 -6.44
C TYR A 360 -21.08 -8.11 -6.21
N PHE A 361 -22.07 -8.33 -5.34
CA PHE A 361 -22.58 -9.64 -4.95
C PHE A 361 -21.48 -10.63 -4.53
N GLY A 362 -20.39 -10.15 -3.91
CA GLY A 362 -19.26 -10.99 -3.54
C GLY A 362 -18.68 -11.74 -4.75
N ILE A 363 -18.56 -13.06 -4.68
CA ILE A 363 -17.84 -13.85 -5.71
C ILE A 363 -18.43 -13.67 -7.13
N TYR A 364 -19.74 -13.42 -7.25
CA TYR A 364 -20.44 -13.47 -8.54
C TYR A 364 -20.02 -12.37 -9.54
N LEU A 365 -19.88 -11.11 -9.11
CA LEU A 365 -19.54 -9.99 -10.02
C LEU A 365 -18.21 -9.31 -9.69
N SER A 366 -17.55 -9.69 -8.60
CA SER A 366 -16.30 -9.03 -8.15
C SER A 366 -15.14 -9.13 -9.13
N TRP A 367 -15.15 -10.09 -10.05
CA TRP A 367 -14.10 -10.19 -11.07
C TRP A 367 -14.06 -8.96 -12.00
N ILE A 368 -15.20 -8.30 -12.26
CA ILE A 368 -15.27 -7.13 -13.14
C ILE A 368 -14.43 -5.96 -12.58
N PRO A 369 -14.73 -5.42 -11.38
CA PRO A 369 -13.96 -4.30 -10.85
C PRO A 369 -12.49 -4.67 -10.58
N LEU A 370 -12.20 -5.91 -10.19
CA LEU A 370 -10.83 -6.39 -10.00
C LEU A 370 -10.02 -6.39 -11.31
N LEU A 371 -10.62 -6.85 -12.42
CA LEU A 371 -9.95 -6.83 -13.72
C LEU A 371 -9.80 -5.40 -14.28
N ILE A 372 -10.77 -4.51 -14.03
CA ILE A 372 -10.64 -3.08 -14.38
C ILE A 372 -9.46 -2.46 -13.62
N TYR A 373 -9.39 -2.69 -12.30
CA TYR A 373 -8.28 -2.22 -11.47
C TYR A 373 -6.93 -2.79 -11.93
N ALA A 374 -6.89 -4.09 -12.24
CA ALA A 374 -5.69 -4.73 -12.78
C ALA A 374 -5.27 -4.17 -14.16
N GLY A 375 -6.24 -3.86 -15.03
CA GLY A 375 -6.02 -3.23 -16.32
C GLY A 375 -5.45 -1.82 -16.18
N PHE A 376 -6.01 -1.01 -15.28
CA PHE A 376 -5.51 0.32 -14.95
C PHE A 376 -4.06 0.28 -14.42
N LEU A 377 -3.78 -0.58 -13.45
CA LEU A 377 -2.43 -0.76 -12.93
C LEU A 377 -1.46 -1.28 -14.00
N GLY A 378 -1.91 -2.20 -14.84
CA GLY A 378 -1.12 -2.71 -15.97
C GLY A 378 -0.79 -1.63 -17.01
N TRP A 379 -1.72 -0.71 -17.27
CA TRP A 379 -1.50 0.44 -18.13
C TRP A 379 -0.44 1.40 -17.55
N ILE A 380 -0.57 1.80 -16.27
CA ILE A 380 0.42 2.67 -15.63
C ILE A 380 1.77 1.96 -15.52
N TYR A 381 1.80 0.67 -15.14
CA TYR A 381 3.01 -0.15 -15.07
C TYR A 381 3.74 -0.15 -16.43
N ARG A 382 3.00 -0.27 -17.53
CA ARG A 382 3.58 -0.22 -18.87
C ARG A 382 4.24 1.12 -19.16
N LEU A 383 3.53 2.22 -18.95
CA LEU A 383 4.08 3.57 -19.16
C LEU A 383 5.31 3.83 -18.28
N ALA A 384 5.21 3.55 -16.99
CA ALA A 384 6.26 3.89 -16.01
C ALA A 384 7.47 2.95 -16.06
N ILE A 385 7.24 1.63 -16.10
CA ILE A 385 8.28 0.61 -15.90
C ILE A 385 8.76 0.03 -17.23
N ILE A 386 7.84 -0.37 -18.11
CA ILE A 386 8.19 -1.02 -19.39
C ILE A 386 8.76 0.01 -20.38
N GLU A 387 8.08 1.14 -20.54
CA GLU A 387 8.49 2.25 -21.41
C GLU A 387 9.51 3.19 -20.73
N ARG A 388 9.78 2.99 -19.44
CA ARG A 388 10.67 3.83 -18.61
C ARG A 388 10.32 5.32 -18.64
N ASN A 389 9.04 5.65 -18.68
CA ASN A 389 8.61 7.04 -18.60
C ASN A 389 8.70 7.55 -17.15
N TYR A 390 9.79 8.26 -16.83
CA TYR A 390 10.03 8.81 -15.49
C TYR A 390 9.00 9.85 -15.05
N TRP A 391 8.21 10.41 -15.97
CA TRP A 391 7.11 11.31 -15.62
C TRP A 391 5.95 10.55 -14.96
N PHE A 392 5.73 9.30 -15.36
CA PHE A 392 4.73 8.41 -14.77
C PHE A 392 5.29 7.56 -13.62
N LEU A 393 6.60 7.49 -13.45
CA LEU A 393 7.21 6.62 -12.44
C LEU A 393 6.73 6.95 -11.02
N LEU A 394 6.68 8.23 -10.63
CA LEU A 394 6.18 8.59 -9.31
C LEU A 394 4.69 8.24 -9.15
N ILE A 395 3.87 8.48 -10.18
CA ILE A 395 2.45 8.10 -10.19
C ILE A 395 2.30 6.60 -9.98
N TYR A 396 3.08 5.81 -10.72
CA TYR A 396 3.11 4.36 -10.57
C TYR A 396 3.54 3.93 -9.15
N VAL A 397 4.58 4.53 -8.59
CA VAL A 397 5.06 4.18 -7.24
C VAL A 397 4.00 4.50 -6.19
N MET A 398 3.27 5.60 -6.35
CA MET A 398 2.15 5.93 -5.47
C MET A 398 1.02 4.90 -5.58
N GLU A 399 0.61 4.54 -6.80
CA GLU A 399 -0.40 3.50 -7.02
C GLU A 399 0.07 2.11 -6.55
N PHE A 400 1.34 1.77 -6.76
CA PHE A 400 1.94 0.52 -6.29
C PHE A 400 1.84 0.38 -4.76
N GLN A 401 2.08 1.46 -4.02
CA GLN A 401 1.90 1.46 -2.57
C GLN A 401 0.41 1.47 -2.19
N ARG A 402 -0.42 2.17 -2.97
CA ARG A 402 -1.88 2.22 -2.77
C ARG A 402 -2.55 0.85 -2.93
N ILE A 403 -1.99 -0.09 -3.70
CA ILE A 403 -2.47 -1.49 -3.75
C ILE A 403 -2.67 -2.03 -2.33
N PHE A 404 -1.73 -1.77 -1.41
CA PHE A 404 -1.84 -2.25 -0.03
C PHE A 404 -3.05 -1.63 0.70
N SER A 405 -3.31 -0.33 0.50
CA SER A 405 -4.47 0.36 1.07
C SER A 405 -5.78 -0.06 0.42
N THR A 406 -5.79 -0.29 -0.89
CA THR A 406 -6.97 -0.75 -1.64
C THR A 406 -7.38 -2.16 -1.22
N LEU A 407 -6.42 -3.07 -1.05
CA LEU A 407 -6.68 -4.42 -0.51
C LEU A 407 -7.17 -4.40 0.94
N ARG A 408 -6.94 -3.30 1.65
CA ARG A 408 -7.31 -3.07 3.05
C ARG A 408 -8.27 -1.89 3.18
N GLY A 409 -9.24 -1.83 2.29
CA GLY A 409 -10.23 -0.78 2.25
C GLY A 409 -11.08 -0.91 0.99
N THR A 410 -11.08 0.15 0.17
CA THR A 410 -11.90 0.23 -1.02
C THR A 410 -11.08 0.47 -2.30
N LEU A 411 -11.63 0.04 -3.43
CA LEU A 411 -11.14 0.27 -4.79
C LEU A 411 -11.13 1.76 -5.12
N ILE A 412 -12.25 2.43 -4.86
CA ILE A 412 -12.44 3.85 -5.13
C ILE A 412 -12.79 4.57 -3.82
N PRO A 413 -11.79 4.95 -3.03
CA PRO A 413 -11.99 5.73 -1.81
C PRO A 413 -12.37 7.18 -2.16
N TRP A 414 -12.97 7.89 -1.21
CA TRP A 414 -13.45 9.27 -1.38
C TRP A 414 -12.32 10.25 -1.72
N GLU A 415 -11.07 9.94 -1.39
CA GLU A 415 -9.89 10.72 -1.73
C GLU A 415 -9.51 10.62 -3.23
N THR A 416 -10.18 9.78 -4.02
CA THR A 416 -9.85 9.58 -5.45
C THR A 416 -9.78 10.89 -6.26
N PRO A 417 -10.73 11.85 -6.15
CA PRO A 417 -10.62 13.13 -6.84
C PRO A 417 -9.37 13.93 -6.43
N ILE A 418 -8.99 13.83 -5.15
CA ILE A 418 -7.75 14.46 -4.65
C ILE A 418 -6.56 13.81 -5.35
N TYR A 419 -6.47 12.47 -5.35
CA TYR A 419 -5.37 11.74 -6.00
C TYR A 419 -5.23 12.07 -7.49
N ILE A 420 -6.34 12.22 -8.22
CA ILE A 420 -6.31 12.64 -9.63
C ILE A 420 -5.64 14.01 -9.77
N GLY A 421 -6.02 14.98 -8.92
CA GLY A 421 -5.36 16.28 -8.86
C GLY A 421 -3.86 16.18 -8.53
N GLN A 422 -3.50 15.32 -7.57
CA GLN A 422 -2.09 15.07 -7.21
C GLN A 422 -1.30 14.51 -8.41
N TYR A 423 -1.88 13.57 -9.15
CA TYR A 423 -1.23 12.95 -10.32
C TYR A 423 -1.02 13.94 -11.46
N LEU A 424 -1.96 14.85 -11.69
CA LEU A 424 -1.77 15.93 -12.65
C LEU A 424 -0.59 16.83 -12.25
N VAL A 425 -0.51 17.26 -10.99
CA VAL A 425 0.61 18.08 -10.48
C VAL A 425 1.93 17.31 -10.63
N ILE A 426 1.98 16.04 -10.22
CA ILE A 426 3.16 15.19 -10.36
C ILE A 426 3.59 15.11 -11.83
N TYR A 427 2.67 14.82 -12.74
CA TYR A 427 2.96 14.72 -14.17
C TYR A 427 3.59 16.01 -14.71
N PHE A 428 2.96 17.16 -14.48
CA PHE A 428 3.46 18.44 -15.00
C PHE A 428 4.80 18.84 -14.38
N VAL A 429 4.98 18.66 -13.07
CA VAL A 429 6.23 19.00 -12.39
C VAL A 429 7.37 18.08 -12.81
N CYS A 430 7.14 16.77 -12.89
CA CYS A 430 8.13 15.81 -13.37
C CYS A 430 8.49 16.08 -14.84
N LYS A 431 7.51 16.34 -15.71
CA LYS A 431 7.75 16.69 -17.12
C LYS A 431 8.57 17.97 -17.27
N TYR A 432 8.33 18.97 -16.43
CA TYR A 432 9.10 20.21 -16.45
C TYR A 432 10.55 20.01 -15.98
N THR A 433 10.72 19.21 -14.93
CA THR A 433 11.99 19.06 -14.19
C THR A 433 12.93 18.04 -14.81
N ILE A 434 12.38 16.95 -15.33
CA ILE A 434 13.09 15.82 -15.92
C ILE A 434 13.16 16.01 -17.43
N LYS A 435 14.33 16.36 -17.95
CA LYS A 435 14.58 16.48 -19.39
C LYS A 435 15.30 15.25 -19.90
N HIS A 436 14.75 14.61 -20.93
CA HIS A 436 15.52 13.64 -21.72
C HIS A 436 16.68 14.37 -22.38
N ALA A 437 17.90 13.94 -22.09
CA ALA A 437 19.08 14.38 -22.79
C ALA A 437 18.92 13.92 -24.25
N ARG A 438 18.79 14.88 -25.18
CA ARG A 438 19.08 14.58 -26.58
C ARG A 438 20.51 14.06 -26.59
N VAL A 439 20.70 12.81 -26.98
CA VAL A 439 22.01 12.32 -27.39
C VAL A 439 22.50 13.33 -28.44
N ARG A 440 23.47 14.17 -28.08
CA ARG A 440 24.40 14.69 -29.07
C ARG A 440 25.08 13.42 -29.57
N HIS A 441 24.57 12.86 -30.67
CA HIS A 441 25.42 12.04 -31.50
C HIS A 441 26.54 12.99 -31.88
N ASN A 442 27.66 12.87 -31.17
CA ASN A 442 28.85 13.60 -31.52
C ASN A 442 29.11 13.25 -32.98
N ALA A 443 29.06 14.27 -33.82
CA ALA A 443 29.67 14.33 -35.12
C ALA A 443 31.20 14.22 -35.00
N SER A 444 31.68 13.19 -34.28
CA SER A 444 33.09 12.81 -34.13
C SER A 444 33.41 11.52 -34.89
N LEU A 445 32.44 10.93 -35.59
CA LEU A 445 32.67 9.87 -36.58
C LEU A 445 32.70 10.41 -38.03
N ALA A 446 32.76 11.74 -38.20
CA ALA A 446 32.97 12.37 -39.51
C ALA A 446 34.40 12.95 -39.69
N ASN A 447 35.26 12.85 -38.66
CA ASN A 447 36.63 13.38 -38.68
C ASN A 447 37.66 12.37 -38.13
N ALA A 448 37.34 11.09 -38.10
CA ALA A 448 38.29 10.04 -37.78
C ALA A 448 38.10 8.88 -38.77
N GLU A 449 38.91 8.98 -39.84
CA GLU A 449 39.20 8.01 -40.91
C GLU A 449 38.24 7.91 -42.10
#